data_AF-K6A8T9-F1
#
_entry.id   AF-K6A8T9-F1
#
_cell.length_a   1.000
_cell.length_b   1.000
_cell.length_c   1.000
_cell.angle_alpha   90.00
_cell.angle_beta   90.00
_cell.angle_gamma   90.00
#
_symmetry.space_group_name_H-M   'P 1'
#
loop_
_entity.id
_entity.type
_entity.pdbx_description
1 polymer ?
#
loop_
_entity_poly.entity_id
_entity_poly.type
_entity_poly.pdbx_seq_one_letter_code
_entity_poly.pdbx_strand_id
1 'polypeptide(L)' 'MDRVCGLDVHKDSVFMCILTANGEKIEDVFGTLTPELD' A
#
# COMPACT_ATOMS: atom_id res chain seq x y z
N MET A 1 -11.72 12.44 10.75
CA MET A 1 -12.14 11.83 9.47
C MET A 1 -11.52 10.45 9.46
N ASP A 2 -12.34 9.43 9.69
CA ASP A 2 -11.84 8.08 9.88
C ASP A 2 -11.39 7.51 8.54
N ARG A 3 -10.25 6.80 8.57
CA ARG A 3 -9.66 6.11 7.43
C ARG A 3 -9.29 4.72 7.91
N VAL A 4 -9.57 3.72 7.09
CA VAL A 4 -9.02 2.37 7.28
C VAL A 4 -7.96 2.13 6.24
N CYS A 5 -6.87 1.49 6.65
CA CYS A 5 -5.75 1.16 5.77
C CYS A 5 -5.43 -0.32 5.85
N GLY A 6 -4.98 -0.87 4.72
CA GLY A 6 -4.53 -2.24 4.59
C GLY A 6 -3.23 -2.30 3.81
N LEU A 7 -2.36 -3.21 4.22
CA LEU A 7 -1.17 -3.60 3.49
C LEU A 7 -1.26 -5.09 3.20
N ASP A 8 -0.99 -5.46 1.94
CA ASP A 8 -0.83 -6.85 1.53
C ASP A 8 0.60 -7.05 1.03
N VAL A 9 1.37 -7.83 1.79
CA VAL A 9 2.81 -7.96 1.63
C VAL A 9 3.13 -9.29 0.95
N HIS A 10 3.71 -9.20 -0.24
CA HIS A 10 4.22 -10.31 -1.02
C HIS A 10 5.76 -10.30 -1.02
N LYS A 11 6.38 -11.31 -1.63
CA LYS A 11 7.84 -11.47 -1.63
C LYS A 11 8.56 -10.28 -2.27
N ASP A 12 8.02 -9.77 -3.36
CA ASP A 12 8.62 -8.75 -4.23
C ASP A 12 7.88 -7.41 -4.21
N SER A 13 6.73 -7.37 -3.54
CA SER A 13 5.82 -6.23 -3.61
C SER A 13 5.01 -6.02 -2.33
N VAL A 14 4.61 -4.78 -2.10
CA VAL A 14 3.66 -4.36 -1.07
C VAL A 14 2.55 -3.60 -1.74
N PHE A 15 1.32 -4.10 -1.62
CA PHE A 15 0.12 -3.40 -2.05
C PHE A 15 -0.43 -2.58 -0.88
N MET A 16 -0.72 -1.31 -1.12
CA MET A 16 -1.33 -0.39 -0.17
C MET A 16 -2.75 -0.04 -0.60
N CYS A 17 -3.69 -0.03 0.35
CA CYS A 17 -5.03 0.49 0.15
C CYS A 17 -5.46 1.36 1.33
N ILE A 18 -6.04 2.53 1.04
CA ILE A 18 -6.68 3.43 2.00
C ILE A 18 -8.13 3.64 1.57
N LEU A 19 -9.06 3.35 2.47
CA LEU A 19 -10.48 3.62 2.27
C LEU A 19 -10.90 4.78 3.18
N THR A 20 -11.44 5.83 2.58
CA THR A 20 -11.99 6.97 3.32
C THR A 20 -13.43 6.71 3.74
N ALA A 21 -13.92 7.47 4.73
CA ALA A 21 -15.34 7.42 5.13
C ALA A 21 -16.34 7.70 4.00
N ASN A 22 -15.90 8.39 2.93
CA ASN A 22 -16.74 8.70 1.77
C ASN A 22 -16.73 7.59 0.71
N GLY A 23 -16.02 6.48 0.97
CA GLY A 23 -15.86 5.36 0.03
C GLY A 23 -14.79 5.59 -1.04
N GLU A 24 -14.04 6.69 -0.98
CA GLU A 24 -12.88 6.89 -1.87
C GLU A 24 -11.78 5.90 -1.52
N LYS A 25 -11.23 5.27 -2.55
CA LYS A 25 -10.19 4.25 -2.46
C LYS A 25 -8.91 4.76 -3.10
N ILE A 26 -7.83 4.81 -2.31
CA ILE A 26 -6.49 5.19 -2.75
C ILE A 26 -5.63 3.93 -2.69
N GLU A 27 -5.03 3.55 -3.82
CA GLU A 27 -4.24 2.32 -3.93
C GLU A 27 -2.91 2.57 -4.62
N ASP A 28 -1.88 1.84 -4.19
CA ASP A 28 -0.56 1.86 -4.81
C ASP A 28 0.19 0.54 -4.60
N VAL A 29 1.19 0.27 -5.42
CA VAL A 29 2.06 -0.92 -5.34
C VAL A 29 3.52 -0.50 -5.30
N PHE A 30 4.23 -0.98 -4.28
CA PHE A 30 5.64 -0.72 -4.09
C PHE A 30 6.45 -2.00 -4.27
N GLY A 31 7.63 -1.91 -4.88
CA GLY A 31 8.60 -3.00 -4.86
C GLY A 31 9.28 -3.11 -3.49
N THR A 32 9.63 -4.32 -3.07
CA THR A 32 10.38 -4.55 -1.81
C THR A 32 11.90 -4.50 -2.00
N LEU A 33 12.37 -4.50 -3.25
CA LEU A 33 13.78 -4.32 -3.56
C LEU A 33 14.19 -2.88 -3.25
N THR A 34 14.97 -2.71 -2.20
CA THR A 34 15.68 -1.46 -1.93
C THR A 34 16.73 -1.23 -3.01
N PRO A 35 16.71 -0.10 -3.74
CA PRO A 35 17.72 0.22 -4.77
C PRO A 35 19.16 0.34 -4.26
N GLU A 36 19.34 0.39 -2.94
CA GLU A 36 20.61 0.65 -2.25
C GLU A 36 21.43 -0.63 -1.94
N LEU A 37 20.96 -1.81 -2.37
CA LEU A 37 21.61 -3.10 -2.10
C LEU A 37 22.33 -3.71 -3.32
N ASP A 38 22.67 -2.91 -4.32
CA ASP A 38 23.56 -3.30 -5.43
C ASP A 38 25.05 -3.19 -5.06
#